data_AF-A8H0F0-F1
#
_entry.id   AF-A8H0F0-F1
#
_cell.length_a   1.000
_cell.length_b   1.000
_cell.length_c   1.000
_cell.angle_alpha   90.00
_cell.angle_beta   90.00
_cell.angle_gamma   90.00
#
_symmetry.space_group_name_H-M   'P 1'
#
loop_
_entity.id
_entity.type
_entity.pdbx_description
1 polymer ?
#
loop_
_entity_poly.entity_id
_entity_poly.type
_entity_poly.pdbx_seq_one_letter_code
_entity_poly.pdbx_strand_id
1 'polypeptide(L)'
;MGNSPLAIRLLQTEICLGNCHAKSMKISLLSPIKTMLNCSYRLLYPYQSSRLMNAQIKVLAAGLLCLNLSGCEYIENILHPDDGNDEVIVDDNFRTHALQLGLSEASIIRLCTATDEIRANCISKFNDKTNQQEVRVEYTFNDVIHKNNYAKSTSASRVIFQLPADNATAVITFENSRTYQFNDDYQYTWQDPTGFAAADIANDANESIAKLENLSVTTRLSDSKLSNISTASMSNNDYSLTGAQDLMNAASTMLFPELIVNVTSSNLTEPADASFAMFTAGHRAIFTAYSDAFATAIEESWF
;
A
#
# COMPACT_ATOMS: atom_id res chain seq x y z
N MET A 1 -38.73 8.31 69.47
CA MET A 1 -39.02 9.67 68.98
C MET A 1 -38.00 9.97 67.88
N GLY A 2 -38.29 9.93 66.59
CA GLY A 2 -39.54 9.66 65.87
C GLY A 2 -39.31 8.75 64.66
N ASN A 3 -40.37 8.00 64.37
CA ASN A 3 -40.82 7.38 63.12
C ASN A 3 -39.90 6.39 62.35
N SER A 4 -39.98 5.15 62.82
CA SER A 4 -40.01 3.88 62.06
C SER A 4 -41.20 3.80 61.06
N PRO A 5 -41.61 2.63 60.49
CA PRO A 5 -40.94 1.33 60.22
C PRO A 5 -41.20 0.85 58.76
N LEU A 6 -40.66 -0.26 58.23
CA LEU A 6 -41.21 -1.64 58.29
C LEU A 6 -40.20 -2.52 57.52
N ALA A 7 -39.56 -3.53 58.12
CA ALA A 7 -40.09 -4.88 58.35
C ALA A 7 -40.25 -5.68 57.03
N ILE A 8 -39.93 -6.96 56.86
CA ILE A 8 -39.48 -8.08 57.70
C ILE A 8 -39.33 -9.29 56.72
N ARG A 9 -38.53 -10.32 57.09
CA ARG A 9 -38.49 -11.73 56.61
C ARG A 9 -37.89 -12.03 55.22
N LEU A 10 -36.89 -12.91 55.06
CA LEU A 10 -36.67 -14.33 55.42
C LEU A 10 -37.41 -15.35 54.52
N LEU A 11 -36.56 -16.25 53.99
CA LEU A 11 -36.75 -17.69 53.67
C LEU A 11 -37.09 -18.11 52.22
N GLN A 12 -36.17 -18.93 51.68
CA GLN A 12 -36.35 -20.27 51.06
C GLN A 12 -37.38 -20.39 49.92
N THR A 13 -37.21 -21.12 48.82
CA THR A 13 -36.47 -22.36 48.56
C THR A 13 -36.40 -22.55 47.04
N GLU A 14 -35.49 -23.41 46.59
CA GLU A 14 -35.35 -23.98 45.25
C GLU A 14 -36.65 -24.53 44.63
N ILE A 15 -36.71 -24.59 43.29
CA ILE A 15 -37.05 -25.80 42.49
C ILE A 15 -36.82 -25.50 40.97
N CYS A 16 -35.80 -26.18 40.42
CA CYS A 16 -35.70 -26.91 39.13
C CYS A 16 -36.99 -27.03 38.28
N LEU A 17 -37.09 -27.14 36.95
CA LEU A 17 -36.32 -27.49 35.75
C LEU A 17 -37.10 -26.81 34.59
N GLY A 18 -36.57 -26.37 33.45
CA GLY A 18 -35.65 -27.02 32.53
C GLY A 18 -35.94 -26.52 31.11
N ASN A 19 -34.99 -26.80 30.22
CA ASN A 19 -35.02 -26.75 28.76
C ASN A 19 -34.58 -25.46 28.04
N CYS A 20 -33.55 -25.71 27.22
CA CYS A 20 -33.08 -24.98 26.05
C CYS A 20 -32.20 -23.75 26.32
N HIS A 21 -30.89 -24.01 26.36
CA HIS A 21 -29.82 -23.02 26.24
C HIS A 21 -30.04 -22.09 25.04
N ALA A 22 -30.17 -20.80 25.30
CA ALA A 22 -29.84 -19.73 24.37
C ALA A 22 -29.42 -18.46 25.13
N LYS A 23 -28.28 -17.87 24.69
CA LYS A 23 -27.88 -16.46 24.84
C LYS A 23 -27.57 -15.98 26.28
N SER A 24 -26.64 -15.09 26.56
CA SER A 24 -25.81 -14.14 25.79
C SER A 24 -24.80 -13.54 26.78
N MET A 25 -23.57 -13.22 26.34
CA MET A 25 -22.98 -11.90 26.61
C MET A 25 -21.69 -11.71 25.80
N LYS A 26 -21.85 -11.27 24.55
CA LYS A 26 -20.85 -10.43 23.86
C LYS A 26 -21.44 -9.03 23.82
N ILE A 27 -20.71 -8.07 24.38
CA ILE A 27 -21.03 -6.65 24.34
C ILE A 27 -20.89 -6.19 22.88
N SER A 28 -22.02 -5.87 22.27
CA SER A 28 -22.14 -5.37 20.90
C SER A 28 -22.47 -3.87 20.95
N LEU A 29 -21.46 -3.02 20.70
CA LEU A 29 -21.67 -1.61 20.38
C LEU A 29 -21.92 -1.48 18.88
N LEU A 30 -23.15 -1.77 18.47
CA LEU A 30 -23.74 -1.39 17.18
C LEU A 30 -25.06 -0.67 17.49
N SER A 31 -24.99 0.64 17.71
CA SER A 31 -26.15 1.57 17.72
C SER A 31 -25.63 2.98 17.94
N PRO A 32 -25.53 3.83 16.89
CA PRO A 32 -26.67 4.69 16.56
C PRO A 32 -26.74 5.10 15.07
N ILE A 33 -27.00 4.19 14.13
CA ILE A 33 -27.25 4.57 12.71
C ILE A 33 -28.69 4.24 12.28
N LYS A 34 -29.43 3.44 13.05
CA LYS A 34 -30.82 3.06 12.72
C LYS A 34 -31.89 4.08 13.15
N THR A 35 -31.52 5.17 13.81
CA THR A 35 -32.48 6.18 14.31
C THR A 35 -32.56 7.44 13.44
N MET A 36 -31.61 7.68 12.52
CA MET A 36 -31.68 8.85 11.60
C MET A 36 -32.41 8.55 10.28
N LEU A 37 -32.50 7.30 9.83
CA LEU A 37 -33.20 6.95 8.59
C LEU A 37 -34.73 7.01 8.67
N ASN A 38 -35.31 7.22 9.86
CA ASN A 38 -36.77 7.33 10.05
C ASN A 38 -37.31 8.77 10.10
N CYS A 39 -36.46 9.80 9.96
CA CYS A 39 -36.94 11.20 9.87
C CYS A 39 -37.06 11.74 8.44
N SER A 40 -36.49 11.09 7.43
CA SER A 40 -36.42 11.64 6.06
C SER A 40 -37.50 11.11 5.10
N TYR A 41 -38.27 10.09 5.49
CA TYR A 41 -39.25 9.44 4.60
C TYR A 41 -40.69 9.98 4.71
N ARG A 42 -40.92 11.07 5.44
CA ARG A 42 -42.28 11.60 5.72
C ARG A 42 -42.59 12.97 5.11
N LEU A 43 -41.84 13.42 4.10
CA LEU A 43 -42.01 14.74 3.46
C LEU A 43 -42.14 14.71 1.93
N LEU A 44 -42.72 13.65 1.36
CA LEU A 44 -43.09 13.65 -0.06
C LEU A 44 -44.57 13.30 -0.21
N TYR A 45 -45.27 14.20 -0.92
CA TYR A 45 -46.66 14.19 -1.45
C TYR A 45 -47.72 15.03 -0.70
N PRO A 46 -48.62 15.70 -1.45
CA PRO A 46 -48.64 17.15 -1.51
C PRO A 46 -49.99 17.73 -1.07
N TYR A 47 -50.00 18.98 -0.59
CA TYR A 47 -51.24 19.73 -0.48
C TYR A 47 -51.06 21.10 -1.12
N GLN A 48 -51.81 21.31 -2.20
CA GLN A 48 -51.96 22.59 -2.87
C GLN A 48 -52.60 23.60 -1.89
N SER A 49 -51.93 24.71 -1.64
CA SER A 49 -52.59 26.02 -1.56
C SER A 49 -51.54 27.14 -1.57
N SER A 50 -51.49 27.81 -2.72
CA SER A 50 -51.37 29.24 -2.95
C SER A 50 -50.41 30.12 -2.10
N ARG A 51 -49.67 30.94 -2.86
CA ARG A 51 -49.07 32.26 -2.55
C ARG A 51 -47.60 32.28 -2.12
N LEU A 52 -46.79 32.67 -3.12
CA LEU A 52 -45.51 33.40 -3.01
C LEU A 52 -44.44 32.75 -2.13
N MET A 53 -43.86 31.64 -2.62
CA MET A 53 -42.46 31.34 -2.29
C MET A 53 -41.57 32.36 -3.01
N ASN A 54 -41.09 33.33 -2.23
CA ASN A 54 -40.19 34.40 -2.63
C ASN A 54 -38.97 33.82 -3.37
N ALA A 55 -38.61 34.37 -4.54
CA ALA A 55 -37.53 33.85 -5.39
C ALA A 55 -36.19 33.71 -4.65
N GLN A 56 -36.00 34.51 -3.59
CA GLN A 56 -34.86 34.44 -2.67
C GLN A 56 -34.77 33.11 -1.89
N ILE A 57 -35.91 32.49 -1.53
CA ILE A 57 -35.95 31.21 -0.81
C ILE A 57 -35.59 30.04 -1.74
N LYS A 58 -35.94 30.12 -3.04
CA LYS A 58 -35.56 29.12 -4.04
C LYS A 58 -34.05 29.15 -4.34
N VAL A 59 -33.45 30.35 -4.35
CA VAL A 59 -31.99 30.52 -4.51
C VAL A 59 -31.23 30.06 -3.27
N LEU A 60 -31.77 30.29 -2.07
CA LEU A 60 -31.22 29.77 -0.82
C LEU A 60 -31.30 28.24 -0.72
N ALA A 61 -32.41 27.63 -1.17
CA ALA A 61 -32.55 26.17 -1.20
C ALA A 61 -31.65 25.51 -2.26
N ALA A 62 -31.50 26.11 -3.44
CA ALA A 62 -30.57 25.64 -4.45
C ALA A 62 -29.10 25.84 -4.03
N GLY A 63 -28.79 26.95 -3.36
CA GLY A 63 -27.46 27.22 -2.79
C GLY A 63 -27.09 26.27 -1.66
N LEU A 64 -28.03 25.92 -0.76
CA LEU A 64 -27.82 24.89 0.26
C LEU A 64 -27.66 23.49 -0.33
N LEU A 65 -28.35 23.17 -1.43
CA LEU A 65 -28.17 21.88 -2.12
C LEU A 65 -26.83 21.81 -2.85
N CYS A 66 -26.35 22.90 -3.45
CA CYS A 66 -25.02 22.95 -4.07
C CYS A 66 -23.89 22.89 -3.03
N LEU A 67 -24.04 23.54 -1.87
CA LEU A 67 -23.04 23.47 -0.79
C LEU A 67 -23.00 22.10 -0.08
N ASN A 68 -24.07 21.31 -0.15
CA ASN A 68 -24.07 19.93 0.35
C ASN A 68 -23.57 18.90 -0.69
N LEU A 69 -23.51 19.25 -1.98
CA LEU A 69 -22.98 18.35 -3.02
C LEU A 69 -21.49 18.59 -3.31
N SER A 70 -20.98 19.81 -3.09
CA SER A 70 -19.55 20.13 -3.31
C SER A 70 -18.74 20.36 -2.02
N GLY A 71 -19.36 20.19 -0.84
CA GLY A 71 -18.74 20.44 0.46
C GLY A 71 -18.49 19.20 1.33
N CYS A 72 -19.04 18.04 0.98
CA CYS A 72 -18.78 16.80 1.74
C CYS A 72 -17.38 16.23 1.48
N GLU A 73 -16.81 16.38 0.29
CA GLU A 73 -15.43 15.95 0.01
C GLU A 73 -14.36 16.73 0.80
N TYR A 74 -14.65 17.96 1.25
CA TYR A 74 -13.68 18.77 2.01
C TYR A 74 -13.82 18.66 3.53
N ILE A 75 -15.00 18.28 4.04
CA ILE A 75 -15.21 18.05 5.48
C ILE A 75 -14.82 16.62 5.87
N GLU A 76 -14.97 15.65 4.97
CA GLU A 76 -14.50 14.28 5.18
C GLU A 76 -12.96 14.24 5.28
N ASN A 77 -12.24 15.03 4.47
CA ASN A 77 -10.78 15.22 4.57
C ASN A 77 -10.28 15.89 5.86
N ILE A 78 -11.16 16.47 6.68
CA ILE A 78 -10.81 17.12 7.96
C ILE A 78 -11.20 16.24 9.17
N LEU A 79 -12.27 15.44 9.05
CA LEU A 79 -12.73 14.52 10.10
C LEU A 79 -12.15 13.09 9.95
N HIS A 80 -11.72 12.73 8.75
CA HIS A 80 -10.99 11.51 8.37
C HIS A 80 -9.73 11.94 7.60
N PRO A 81 -8.65 12.34 8.28
CA PRO A 81 -7.38 12.59 7.62
C PRO A 81 -6.85 11.25 7.12
N ASP A 82 -7.19 10.92 5.87
CA ASP A 82 -6.60 9.85 5.06
C ASP A 82 -6.23 8.60 5.88
N ASP A 83 -7.25 7.96 6.47
CA ASP A 83 -7.16 6.57 6.90
C ASP A 83 -7.06 5.71 5.63
N GLY A 84 -5.84 5.72 5.07
CA GLY A 84 -5.42 5.08 3.83
C GLY A 84 -5.96 3.67 3.69
N ASN A 85 -7.16 3.58 3.14
CA ASN A 85 -7.73 2.31 2.73
C ASN A 85 -7.05 2.02 1.38
N ASP A 86 -5.86 1.44 1.47
CA ASP A 86 -4.98 1.10 0.35
C ASP A 86 -5.71 0.13 -0.60
N GLU A 87 -6.38 0.71 -1.60
CA GLU A 87 -7.22 -0.01 -2.54
C GLU A 87 -6.36 -0.91 -3.45
N VAL A 88 -6.69 -2.21 -3.47
CA VAL A 88 -6.22 -3.13 -4.51
C VAL A 88 -6.78 -2.65 -5.85
N ILE A 89 -5.91 -2.28 -6.78
CA ILE A 89 -6.33 -2.00 -8.16
C ILE A 89 -6.19 -3.26 -8.98
N VAL A 90 -7.29 -3.97 -9.24
CA VAL A 90 -7.35 -5.09 -10.19
C VAL A 90 -8.00 -4.61 -11.48
N ASP A 91 -7.28 -4.69 -12.59
CA ASP A 91 -7.84 -4.46 -13.93
C ASP A 91 -8.90 -5.53 -14.25
N ASP A 92 -10.04 -5.13 -14.83
CA ASP A 92 -11.17 -6.01 -15.18
C ASP A 92 -10.75 -7.23 -16.02
N ASN A 93 -9.71 -7.10 -16.84
CA ASN A 93 -9.21 -8.17 -17.69
C ASN A 93 -8.05 -8.97 -17.08
N PHE A 94 -7.48 -8.52 -15.96
CA PHE A 94 -6.32 -9.15 -15.33
C PHE A 94 -6.56 -10.63 -15.06
N ARG A 95 -7.67 -10.96 -14.40
CA ARG A 95 -7.98 -12.34 -14.00
C ARG A 95 -8.06 -13.27 -15.21
N THR A 96 -8.75 -12.85 -16.26
CA THR A 96 -8.91 -13.64 -17.50
C THR A 96 -7.55 -13.87 -18.17
N HIS A 97 -6.74 -12.82 -18.33
CA HIS A 97 -5.43 -12.95 -18.96
C HIS A 97 -4.45 -13.74 -18.10
N ALA A 98 -4.47 -13.59 -16.78
CA ALA A 98 -3.62 -14.34 -15.87
C ALA A 98 -3.93 -15.85 -15.92
N LEU A 99 -5.21 -16.24 -15.99
CA LEU A 99 -5.63 -17.63 -16.19
C LEU A 99 -5.14 -18.18 -17.54
N GLN A 100 -5.20 -17.38 -18.60
CA GLN A 100 -4.71 -17.78 -19.92
C GLN A 100 -3.18 -17.96 -19.95
N LEU A 101 -2.47 -17.24 -19.08
CA LEU A 101 -1.01 -17.32 -18.91
C LEU A 101 -0.57 -18.39 -17.90
N GLY A 102 -1.50 -19.23 -17.43
CA GLY A 102 -1.18 -20.42 -16.63
C GLY A 102 -1.31 -20.24 -15.12
N LEU A 103 -1.56 -19.02 -14.62
CA LEU A 103 -1.78 -18.81 -13.19
C LEU A 103 -3.12 -19.41 -12.74
N SER A 104 -3.13 -20.09 -11.59
CA SER A 104 -4.36 -20.61 -11.01
C SER A 104 -5.19 -19.48 -10.35
N GLU A 105 -6.49 -19.71 -10.17
CA GLU A 105 -7.34 -18.76 -9.44
C GLU A 105 -6.83 -18.50 -8.01
N ALA A 106 -6.29 -19.53 -7.36
CA ALA A 106 -5.72 -19.40 -6.02
C ALA A 106 -4.48 -18.50 -6.01
N SER A 107 -3.57 -18.68 -6.97
CA SER A 107 -2.39 -17.83 -7.13
C SER A 107 -2.76 -16.38 -7.45
N ILE A 108 -3.72 -16.16 -8.35
CA ILE A 108 -4.22 -14.82 -8.67
C ILE A 108 -4.76 -14.11 -7.43
N ILE A 109 -5.59 -14.79 -6.63
CA ILE A 109 -6.13 -14.22 -5.39
C ILE A 109 -4.99 -13.85 -4.43
N ARG A 110 -4.03 -14.77 -4.22
CA ARG A 110 -2.91 -14.52 -3.30
C ARG A 110 -2.03 -13.36 -3.77
N LEU A 111 -1.71 -13.29 -5.07
CA LEU A 111 -0.89 -12.22 -5.63
C LEU A 111 -1.58 -10.85 -5.54
N CYS A 112 -2.90 -10.80 -5.73
CA CYS A 112 -3.67 -9.55 -5.77
C CYS A 112 -4.29 -9.13 -4.43
N THR A 113 -4.10 -9.89 -3.36
CA THR A 113 -4.63 -9.49 -2.04
C THR A 113 -3.66 -8.50 -1.41
N ALA A 114 -4.01 -7.22 -1.29
CA ALA A 114 -3.21 -6.24 -0.55
C ALA A 114 -3.15 -6.55 0.95
N THR A 115 -2.16 -5.99 1.62
CA THR A 115 -2.08 -5.95 3.08
C THR A 115 -2.20 -4.51 3.57
N ASP A 116 -2.36 -4.32 4.89
CA ASP A 116 -2.47 -3.00 5.51
C ASP A 116 -1.26 -2.08 5.24
N GLU A 117 -0.11 -2.64 4.84
CA GLU A 117 1.14 -1.88 4.61
C GLU A 117 1.64 -1.96 3.17
N ILE A 118 1.07 -2.85 2.34
CA ILE A 118 1.54 -3.13 1.00
C ILE A 118 0.39 -3.01 0.02
N ARG A 119 0.48 -1.99 -0.82
CA ARG A 119 -0.42 -1.83 -1.94
C ARG A 119 -0.07 -2.82 -3.05
N ALA A 120 -1.06 -3.58 -3.51
CA ALA A 120 -0.95 -4.48 -4.65
C ALA A 120 -1.79 -3.98 -5.83
N ASN A 121 -1.17 -3.79 -7.00
CA ASN A 121 -1.84 -3.44 -8.25
C ASN A 121 -1.69 -4.58 -9.25
N CYS A 122 -2.80 -5.19 -9.64
CA CYS A 122 -2.86 -6.27 -10.63
C CYS A 122 -3.35 -5.73 -11.98
N ILE A 123 -2.44 -5.63 -12.94
CA ILE A 123 -2.61 -4.87 -14.17
C ILE A 123 -2.51 -5.81 -15.37
N SER A 124 -3.48 -5.75 -16.27
CA SER A 124 -3.38 -6.36 -17.59
C SER A 124 -3.10 -5.26 -18.61
N LYS A 125 -2.03 -5.37 -19.38
CA LYS A 125 -1.68 -4.37 -20.38
C LYS A 125 -1.09 -5.00 -21.63
N PHE A 126 -1.41 -4.41 -22.77
CA PHE A 126 -0.67 -4.66 -24.01
C PHE A 126 0.62 -3.83 -24.03
N ASN A 127 1.77 -4.48 -24.17
CA ASN A 127 3.06 -3.81 -24.24
C ASN A 127 3.39 -3.49 -25.71
N ASP A 128 3.31 -2.21 -26.03
CA ASP A 128 3.56 -1.72 -27.40
C ASP A 128 5.00 -1.95 -27.89
N LYS A 129 5.97 -2.15 -26.98
CA LYS A 129 7.38 -2.38 -27.36
C LYS A 129 7.62 -3.83 -27.77
N THR A 130 7.00 -4.78 -27.07
CA THR A 130 7.13 -6.21 -27.33
C THR A 130 5.98 -6.74 -28.20
N ASN A 131 4.93 -5.95 -28.40
CA ASN A 131 3.68 -6.31 -29.09
C ASN A 131 3.01 -7.54 -28.46
N GLN A 132 3.03 -7.62 -27.12
CA GLN A 132 2.54 -8.76 -26.36
C GLN A 132 1.55 -8.32 -25.28
N GLN A 133 0.58 -9.19 -25.00
CA GLN A 133 -0.24 -9.06 -23.80
C GLN A 133 0.60 -9.44 -22.58
N GLU A 134 0.49 -8.66 -21.51
CA GLU A 134 1.23 -8.91 -20.27
C GLU A 134 0.29 -8.78 -19.08
N VAL A 135 0.49 -9.62 -18.08
CA VAL A 135 -0.05 -9.41 -16.74
C VAL A 135 1.09 -9.03 -15.81
N ARG A 136 0.85 -7.98 -15.01
CA ARG A 136 1.82 -7.40 -14.09
C ARG A 136 1.19 -7.29 -12.71
N VAL A 137 1.90 -7.74 -11.69
CA VAL A 137 1.52 -7.50 -10.29
C VAL A 137 2.58 -6.60 -9.66
N GLU A 138 2.17 -5.41 -9.25
CA GLU A 138 3.05 -4.41 -8.66
C GLU A 138 2.76 -4.24 -7.17
N TYR A 139 3.76 -4.52 -6.35
CA TYR A 139 3.73 -4.31 -4.91
C TYR A 139 4.47 -3.02 -4.59
N THR A 140 3.84 -2.13 -3.83
CA THR A 140 4.46 -0.87 -3.42
C THR A 140 4.39 -0.74 -1.90
N PHE A 141 5.54 -0.49 -1.28
CA PHE A 141 5.63 -0.06 0.11
C PHE A 141 6.00 1.42 0.13
N ASN A 142 5.15 2.20 0.81
CA ASN A 142 5.12 3.65 0.73
C ASN A 142 6.33 4.36 1.38
N ASP A 143 6.42 5.65 1.05
CA ASP A 143 7.52 6.60 1.33
C ASP A 143 7.97 6.67 2.79
N VAL A 144 9.17 6.16 3.07
CA VAL A 144 9.83 6.37 4.36
C VAL A 144 10.78 7.57 4.28
N ILE A 145 10.62 8.48 5.24
CA ILE A 145 11.40 9.70 5.34
C ILE A 145 12.53 9.51 6.35
N HIS A 146 13.77 9.63 5.86
CA HIS A 146 14.96 9.78 6.68
C HIS A 146 15.44 11.23 6.63
N LYS A 147 16.02 11.73 7.74
CA LYS A 147 16.54 13.09 7.83
C LYS A 147 17.89 13.09 8.53
N ASN A 148 18.79 13.95 8.08
CA ASN A 148 19.99 14.34 8.79
C ASN A 148 20.05 15.88 8.86
N ASN A 149 21.19 16.44 9.29
CA ASN A 149 21.33 17.89 9.49
C ASN A 149 21.30 18.71 8.19
N TYR A 150 21.48 18.07 7.03
CA TYR A 150 21.76 18.74 5.75
C TYR A 150 20.82 18.28 4.62
N ALA A 151 20.11 17.18 4.81
CA ALA A 151 19.26 16.57 3.81
C ALA A 151 18.11 15.76 4.42
N LYS A 152 17.08 15.56 3.60
CA LYS A 152 16.00 14.59 3.77
C LYS A 152 16.07 13.59 2.62
N SER A 153 15.88 12.30 2.88
CA SER A 153 15.66 11.28 1.86
C SER A 153 14.28 10.68 2.02
N THR A 154 13.54 10.58 0.91
CA THR A 154 12.32 9.78 0.81
C THR A 154 12.63 8.53 -0.01
N SER A 155 12.26 7.36 0.51
CA SER A 155 12.53 6.07 -0.14
C SER A 155 11.24 5.26 -0.33
N ALA A 156 11.08 4.65 -1.50
CA ALA A 156 10.01 3.72 -1.81
C ALA A 156 10.58 2.40 -2.35
N SER A 157 9.93 1.29 -2.00
CA SER A 157 10.29 -0.04 -2.50
C SER A 157 9.18 -0.60 -3.35
N ARG A 158 9.53 -1.16 -4.51
CA ARG A 158 8.60 -1.84 -5.40
C ARG A 158 9.12 -3.20 -5.83
N VAL A 159 8.19 -4.13 -6.00
CA VAL A 159 8.41 -5.44 -6.63
C VAL A 159 7.37 -5.60 -7.73
N ILE A 160 7.80 -6.02 -8.91
CA ILE A 160 6.96 -6.14 -10.09
C ILE A 160 7.14 -7.55 -10.63
N PHE A 161 6.10 -8.38 -10.51
CA PHE A 161 6.04 -9.69 -11.15
C PHE A 161 5.37 -9.52 -12.52
N GLN A 162 6.09 -9.84 -13.60
CA GLN A 162 5.64 -9.65 -14.97
C GLN A 162 5.63 -10.98 -15.72
N LEU A 163 4.46 -11.33 -16.24
CA LEU A 163 4.25 -12.49 -17.11
C LEU A 163 3.76 -12.02 -18.48
N PRO A 164 4.62 -12.08 -19.52
CA PRO A 164 4.20 -11.83 -20.88
C PRO A 164 3.57 -13.07 -21.52
N ALA A 165 2.75 -12.85 -22.55
CA ALA A 165 2.21 -13.90 -23.41
C ALA A 165 3.25 -14.48 -24.37
N ASP A 166 2.86 -15.52 -25.10
CA ASP A 166 3.58 -16.05 -26.27
C ASP A 166 5.01 -16.56 -25.98
N ASN A 167 5.23 -17.17 -24.81
CA ASN A 167 6.52 -17.70 -24.36
C ASN A 167 7.63 -16.64 -24.26
N ALA A 168 7.28 -15.37 -24.04
CA ALA A 168 8.27 -14.35 -23.72
C ALA A 168 8.82 -14.50 -22.30
N THR A 169 9.91 -13.79 -22.05
CA THR A 169 10.65 -13.89 -20.80
C THR A 169 9.86 -13.34 -19.62
N ALA A 170 9.48 -14.23 -18.70
CA ALA A 170 8.91 -13.86 -17.41
C ALA A 170 9.97 -13.19 -16.54
N VAL A 171 9.61 -12.12 -15.82
CA VAL A 171 10.56 -11.29 -15.06
C VAL A 171 9.98 -10.91 -13.71
N ILE A 172 10.81 -10.98 -12.67
CA ILE A 172 10.58 -10.25 -11.41
C ILE A 172 11.56 -9.10 -11.37
N THR A 173 11.03 -7.87 -11.27
CA THR A 173 11.83 -6.65 -11.10
C THR A 173 11.69 -6.13 -9.69
N PHE A 174 12.83 -5.84 -9.07
CA PHE A 174 12.94 -5.13 -7.81
C PHE A 174 13.34 -3.69 -8.10
N GLU A 175 12.70 -2.73 -7.45
CA GLU A 175 12.99 -1.32 -7.59
C GLU A 175 13.12 -0.66 -6.21
N ASN A 176 14.14 0.18 -6.05
CA ASN A 176 14.25 1.12 -4.96
C ASN A 176 14.32 2.54 -5.55
N SER A 177 13.34 3.36 -5.21
CA SER A 177 13.31 4.77 -5.61
C SER A 177 13.68 5.62 -4.42
N ARG A 178 14.60 6.56 -4.63
CA ARG A 178 15.07 7.48 -3.61
C ARG A 178 15.09 8.90 -4.12
N THR A 179 14.57 9.82 -3.32
CA THR A 179 14.64 11.25 -3.56
C THR A 179 15.32 11.94 -2.39
N TYR A 180 16.45 12.59 -2.66
CA TYR A 180 17.15 13.46 -1.73
C TYR A 180 16.67 14.89 -1.92
N GLN A 181 16.45 15.58 -0.81
CA GLN A 181 16.20 16.99 -0.73
C GLN A 181 17.20 17.62 0.24
N PHE A 182 18.05 18.51 -0.27
CA PHE A 182 19.08 19.19 0.50
C PHE A 182 18.54 20.52 1.06
N ASN A 183 19.06 20.93 2.20
CA ASN A 183 18.75 22.22 2.78
C ASN A 183 19.29 23.36 1.89
N ASP A 184 18.69 24.54 2.03
CA ASP A 184 19.19 25.75 1.38
C ASP A 184 20.64 26.03 1.80
N ASP A 185 21.40 26.68 0.93
CA ASP A 185 22.84 26.98 1.08
C ASP A 185 23.80 25.77 1.04
N TYR A 186 23.29 24.54 0.86
CA TYR A 186 24.11 23.36 0.59
C TYR A 186 24.15 23.05 -0.90
N GLN A 187 25.36 22.79 -1.40
CA GLN A 187 25.61 22.20 -2.71
C GLN A 187 25.95 20.73 -2.54
N TYR A 188 25.60 19.90 -3.52
CA TYR A 188 25.85 18.47 -3.44
C TYR A 188 26.56 17.90 -4.67
N THR A 189 27.28 16.83 -4.43
CA THR A 189 27.88 15.95 -5.44
C THR A 189 27.47 14.51 -5.12
N TRP A 190 27.46 13.66 -6.13
CA TRP A 190 27.22 12.23 -5.94
C TRP A 190 28.20 11.41 -6.76
N GLN A 191 28.43 10.18 -6.31
CA GLN A 191 29.22 9.21 -7.04
C GLN A 191 28.77 7.79 -6.70
N ASP A 192 28.96 6.90 -7.65
CA ASP A 192 28.69 5.48 -7.48
C ASP A 192 29.87 4.85 -6.70
N PRO A 193 29.63 4.13 -5.59
CA PRO A 193 30.69 3.42 -4.87
C PRO A 193 31.24 2.23 -5.67
N THR A 194 32.36 1.68 -5.22
CA THR A 194 32.81 0.36 -5.66
C THR A 194 31.73 -0.69 -5.38
N GLY A 195 31.39 -1.49 -6.40
CA GLY A 195 30.35 -2.53 -6.29
C GLY A 195 28.93 -2.04 -6.58
N PHE A 196 28.74 -0.79 -7.00
CA PHE A 196 27.43 -0.22 -7.31
C PHE A 196 26.68 -0.92 -8.46
N ALA A 197 27.38 -1.70 -9.30
CA ALA A 197 26.79 -2.45 -10.41
C ALA A 197 26.06 -3.73 -9.99
N ALA A 198 26.08 -4.10 -8.70
CA ALA A 198 25.41 -5.29 -8.19
C ALA A 198 24.42 -4.93 -7.09
N ALA A 199 23.30 -5.63 -7.08
CA ALA A 199 22.34 -5.65 -5.98
C ALA A 199 22.14 -7.10 -5.52
N ASP A 200 21.95 -7.31 -4.22
CA ASP A 200 21.92 -8.64 -3.62
C ASP A 200 20.50 -9.03 -3.21
N ILE A 201 20.03 -10.20 -3.62
CA ILE A 201 18.93 -10.86 -2.92
C ILE A 201 19.54 -11.48 -1.67
N ALA A 202 18.97 -11.21 -0.49
CA ALA A 202 19.55 -11.64 0.78
C ALA A 202 18.56 -12.44 1.64
N ASN A 203 19.08 -13.34 2.46
CA ASN A 203 18.32 -14.12 3.44
C ASN A 203 18.02 -13.31 4.72
N ASP A 204 17.36 -13.91 5.71
CA ASP A 204 17.01 -13.22 6.98
C ASP A 204 18.22 -12.73 7.79
N ALA A 205 19.38 -13.34 7.58
CA ALA A 205 20.65 -12.94 8.18
C ALA A 205 21.36 -11.80 7.40
N ASN A 206 20.72 -11.25 6.36
CA ASN A 206 21.29 -10.30 5.40
C ASN A 206 22.51 -10.85 4.63
N GLU A 207 22.63 -12.17 4.51
CA GLU A 207 23.65 -12.80 3.68
C GLU A 207 23.16 -12.84 2.24
N SER A 208 24.00 -12.40 1.30
CA SER A 208 23.70 -12.48 -0.14
C SER A 208 23.56 -13.93 -0.58
N ILE A 209 22.40 -14.27 -1.14
CA ILE A 209 22.09 -15.59 -1.71
C ILE A 209 22.02 -15.54 -3.24
N ALA A 210 21.86 -14.37 -3.84
CA ALA A 210 22.06 -14.13 -5.26
C ALA A 210 22.49 -12.69 -5.54
N LYS A 211 23.28 -12.50 -6.60
CA LYS A 211 23.70 -11.20 -7.11
C LYS A 211 23.05 -10.92 -8.44
N LEU A 212 22.33 -9.80 -8.51
CA LEU A 212 21.69 -9.29 -9.71
C LEU A 212 22.43 -8.05 -10.20
N GLU A 213 22.35 -7.78 -11.50
CA GLU A 213 22.82 -6.52 -12.07
C GLU A 213 21.97 -5.36 -11.53
N ASN A 214 22.63 -4.33 -11.01
CA ASN A 214 21.98 -3.11 -10.58
C ASN A 214 22.03 -2.07 -11.70
N LEU A 215 20.86 -1.79 -12.28
CA LEU A 215 20.66 -0.71 -13.22
C LEU A 215 20.14 0.50 -12.45
N SER A 216 21.02 1.47 -12.25
CA SER A 216 20.72 2.70 -11.50
C SER A 216 20.71 3.93 -12.39
N VAL A 217 19.70 4.78 -12.22
CA VAL A 217 19.57 6.07 -12.90
C VAL A 217 19.53 7.17 -11.86
N THR A 218 20.59 7.99 -11.84
CA THR A 218 20.68 9.17 -10.97
C THR A 218 20.39 10.44 -11.78
N THR A 219 19.35 11.17 -11.39
CA THR A 219 18.90 12.39 -12.08
C THR A 219 18.87 13.57 -11.12
N ARG A 220 19.57 14.64 -11.47
CA ARG A 220 19.42 15.95 -10.81
C ARG A 220 18.05 16.54 -11.19
N LEU A 221 17.17 16.73 -10.21
CA LEU A 221 15.86 17.34 -10.41
C LEU A 221 15.90 18.86 -10.24
N SER A 222 16.73 19.34 -9.31
CA SER A 222 17.04 20.77 -9.11
C SER A 222 18.38 20.93 -8.37
N ASP A 223 18.77 22.18 -8.11
CA ASP A 223 19.97 22.52 -7.35
C ASP A 223 19.93 22.02 -5.88
N SER A 224 18.76 21.63 -5.39
CA SER A 224 18.57 21.08 -4.04
C SER A 224 17.86 19.72 -4.02
N LYS A 225 17.69 19.07 -5.18
CA LYS A 225 17.01 17.77 -5.27
C LYS A 225 17.70 16.80 -6.23
N LEU A 226 17.91 15.58 -5.76
CA LEU A 226 18.50 14.47 -6.49
C LEU A 226 17.57 13.25 -6.42
N SER A 227 17.33 12.58 -7.54
CA SER A 227 16.62 11.31 -7.57
C SER A 227 17.58 10.20 -7.99
N ASN A 228 17.47 9.05 -7.34
CA ASN A 228 18.14 7.82 -7.73
C ASN A 228 17.09 6.70 -7.77
N ILE A 229 16.99 6.02 -8.91
CA ILE A 229 16.15 4.84 -9.06
C ILE A 229 17.08 3.69 -9.40
N SER A 230 17.08 2.68 -8.55
CA SER A 230 17.88 1.47 -8.73
C SER A 230 16.95 0.29 -8.98
N THR A 231 17.26 -0.48 -10.02
CA THR A 231 16.46 -1.63 -10.45
C THR A 231 17.34 -2.85 -10.66
N ALA A 232 16.82 -4.00 -10.30
CA ALA A 232 17.45 -5.30 -10.50
C ALA A 232 16.36 -6.30 -10.87
N SER A 233 16.68 -7.30 -11.69
CA SER A 233 15.68 -8.26 -12.14
C SER A 233 16.22 -9.67 -12.23
N MET A 234 15.32 -10.64 -12.09
CA MET A 234 15.55 -12.04 -12.39
C MET A 234 14.51 -12.53 -13.40
N SER A 235 14.90 -13.49 -14.25
CA SER A 235 14.02 -13.99 -15.30
C SER A 235 14.12 -15.51 -15.50
N ASN A 236 13.21 -16.07 -16.30
CA ASN A 236 13.26 -17.47 -16.75
C ASN A 236 14.41 -17.77 -17.72
N ASN A 237 15.07 -16.76 -18.27
CA ASN A 237 16.32 -16.96 -19.01
C ASN A 237 17.53 -17.12 -18.08
N ASP A 238 17.49 -16.49 -16.90
CA ASP A 238 18.63 -16.43 -15.98
C ASP A 238 18.58 -17.53 -14.91
N TYR A 239 17.37 -17.93 -14.52
CA TYR A 239 17.12 -18.91 -13.46
C TYR A 239 16.14 -19.99 -13.93
N SER A 240 16.56 -21.26 -13.79
CA SER A 240 15.66 -22.40 -13.94
C SER A 240 14.49 -22.30 -12.96
N LEU A 241 13.34 -22.89 -13.30
CA LEU A 241 12.15 -22.95 -12.44
C LEU A 241 12.49 -23.30 -10.97
N THR A 242 13.16 -24.44 -10.72
CA THR A 242 13.52 -24.84 -9.35
C THR A 242 14.46 -23.85 -8.67
N GLY A 243 15.48 -23.37 -9.39
CA GLY A 243 16.41 -22.37 -8.86
C GLY A 243 15.75 -21.03 -8.52
N ALA A 244 14.76 -20.60 -9.30
CA ALA A 244 13.99 -19.39 -9.03
C ALA A 244 13.07 -19.55 -7.81
N GLN A 245 12.42 -20.72 -7.66
CA GLN A 245 11.59 -21.03 -6.50
C GLN A 245 12.41 -21.10 -5.21
N ASP A 246 13.53 -21.84 -5.23
CA ASP A 246 14.43 -21.95 -4.08
C ASP A 246 14.93 -20.57 -3.65
N LEU A 247 15.25 -19.71 -4.62
CA LEU A 247 15.67 -18.34 -4.36
C LEU A 247 14.55 -17.50 -3.72
N MET A 248 13.33 -17.52 -4.25
CA MET A 248 12.21 -16.77 -3.66
C MET A 248 11.83 -17.26 -2.27
N ASN A 249 11.91 -18.56 -2.02
CA ASN A 249 11.62 -19.15 -0.70
C ASN A 249 12.71 -18.82 0.34
N ALA A 250 13.96 -18.64 -0.09
CA ALA A 250 15.07 -18.29 0.80
C ALA A 250 15.26 -16.77 0.98
N ALA A 251 14.70 -15.96 0.08
CA ALA A 251 14.85 -14.50 0.08
C ALA A 251 14.02 -13.84 1.20
N SER A 252 14.67 -12.94 1.93
CA SER A 252 14.01 -12.07 2.92
C SER A 252 13.92 -10.62 2.45
N THR A 253 14.80 -10.16 1.57
CA THR A 253 14.87 -8.76 1.16
C THR A 253 15.73 -8.59 -0.11
N MET A 254 15.63 -7.40 -0.71
CA MET A 254 16.49 -6.96 -1.81
C MET A 254 17.41 -5.84 -1.30
N LEU A 255 18.71 -5.99 -1.58
CA LEU A 255 19.77 -5.10 -1.14
C LEU A 255 20.39 -4.35 -2.33
N PHE A 256 19.96 -3.11 -2.56
CA PHE A 256 20.61 -2.15 -3.44
C PHE A 256 21.80 -1.42 -2.77
N PRO A 257 22.84 -1.09 -3.55
CA PRO A 257 23.99 -0.36 -3.03
C PRO A 257 23.63 1.11 -2.74
N GLU A 258 24.27 1.68 -1.72
CA GLU A 258 24.05 3.07 -1.31
C GLU A 258 24.78 4.05 -2.23
N LEU A 259 24.07 5.05 -2.76
CA LEU A 259 24.70 6.15 -3.50
C LEU A 259 25.47 7.04 -2.53
N ILE A 260 26.76 7.30 -2.82
CA ILE A 260 27.55 8.25 -2.04
C ILE A 260 27.13 9.66 -2.42
N VAL A 261 26.66 10.42 -1.44
CA VAL A 261 26.21 11.80 -1.59
C VAL A 261 26.97 12.67 -0.61
N ASN A 262 27.72 13.64 -1.12
CA ASN A 262 28.49 14.58 -0.32
C ASN A 262 27.94 16.00 -0.47
N VAL A 263 27.86 16.73 0.63
CA VAL A 263 27.42 18.13 0.64
C VAL A 263 28.55 19.08 1.04
N THR A 264 28.53 20.28 0.46
CA THR A 264 29.40 21.40 0.81
C THR A 264 28.54 22.64 1.02
N SER A 265 29.03 23.62 1.79
CA SER A 265 28.39 24.92 1.94
C SER A 265 29.45 26.01 2.03
N SER A 266 29.05 27.27 1.94
CA SER A 266 29.96 28.41 2.12
C SER A 266 30.66 28.43 3.49
N ASN A 267 30.08 27.74 4.49
CA ASN A 267 30.60 27.65 5.85
C ASN A 267 31.42 26.38 6.12
N LEU A 268 31.46 25.42 5.18
CA LEU A 268 32.17 24.15 5.31
C LEU A 268 33.30 24.06 4.28
N THR A 269 34.53 23.85 4.73
CA THR A 269 35.70 23.68 3.86
C THR A 269 35.84 22.25 3.33
N GLU A 270 35.28 21.26 4.01
CA GLU A 270 35.32 19.85 3.61
C GLU A 270 33.91 19.30 3.37
N PRO A 271 33.74 18.41 2.38
CA PRO A 271 32.44 17.78 2.15
C PRO A 271 32.03 16.89 3.34
N ALA A 272 30.76 16.98 3.73
CA ALA A 272 30.15 16.10 4.71
C ALA A 272 29.32 15.01 4.01
N ASP A 273 29.36 13.79 4.54
CA ASP A 273 28.56 12.67 4.05
C ASP A 273 27.07 12.91 4.36
N ALA A 274 26.26 12.93 3.30
CA ALA A 274 24.81 13.07 3.34
C ALA A 274 24.11 11.86 2.68
N SER A 275 24.84 10.76 2.52
CA SER A 275 24.31 9.48 2.07
C SER A 275 23.30 8.95 3.07
N PHE A 276 22.37 8.13 2.58
CA PHE A 276 21.37 7.48 3.42
C PHE A 276 21.49 5.97 3.23
N ALA A 277 21.53 5.25 4.34
CA ALA A 277 21.47 3.80 4.35
C ALA A 277 20.30 3.31 3.50
N MET A 278 20.47 2.14 2.90
CA MET A 278 19.42 1.52 2.12
C MET A 278 18.14 1.31 2.93
N PHE A 279 17.01 1.66 2.32
CA PHE A 279 15.70 1.33 2.86
C PHE A 279 15.32 -0.10 2.44
N THR A 280 15.59 -1.07 3.33
CA THR A 280 15.36 -2.51 3.10
C THR A 280 14.04 -3.02 3.66
N ALA A 281 13.40 -2.26 4.54
CA ALA A 281 12.18 -2.67 5.22
C ALA A 281 11.01 -2.87 4.24
N GLY A 282 10.92 -2.06 3.18
CA GLY A 282 9.87 -2.18 2.18
C GLY A 282 9.94 -3.51 1.41
N HIS A 283 11.10 -3.85 0.85
CA HIS A 283 11.29 -5.16 0.22
C HIS A 283 11.09 -6.30 1.21
N ARG A 284 11.56 -6.15 2.46
CA ARG A 284 11.34 -7.17 3.50
C ARG A 284 9.87 -7.43 3.80
N ALA A 285 9.07 -6.37 3.92
CA ALA A 285 7.63 -6.50 4.12
C ALA A 285 6.99 -7.25 2.95
N ILE A 286 7.37 -6.92 1.71
CA ILE A 286 6.86 -7.58 0.50
C ILE A 286 7.24 -9.07 0.47
N PHE A 287 8.51 -9.42 0.71
CA PHE A 287 8.92 -10.84 0.74
C PHE A 287 8.23 -11.62 1.88
N THR A 288 8.06 -11.00 3.05
CA THR A 288 7.36 -11.64 4.18
C THR A 288 5.91 -11.98 3.82
N ALA A 289 5.23 -11.10 3.08
CA ALA A 289 3.83 -11.31 2.72
C ALA A 289 3.64 -12.18 1.47
N TYR A 290 4.55 -12.12 0.50
CA TYR A 290 4.31 -12.66 -0.86
C TYR A 290 5.37 -13.64 -1.38
N SER A 291 6.44 -13.96 -0.64
CA SER A 291 7.47 -14.94 -1.09
C SER A 291 6.88 -16.26 -1.56
N ASP A 292 6.03 -16.90 -0.74
CA ASP A 292 5.34 -18.15 -1.10
C ASP A 292 4.44 -17.98 -2.34
N ALA A 293 3.80 -16.82 -2.49
CA ALA A 293 2.96 -16.52 -3.64
C ALA A 293 3.81 -16.36 -4.92
N PHE A 294 4.98 -15.72 -4.83
CA PHE A 294 5.95 -15.66 -5.92
C PHE A 294 6.45 -17.05 -6.31
N ALA A 295 6.86 -17.87 -5.33
CA ALA A 295 7.35 -19.22 -5.60
C ALA A 295 6.29 -20.12 -6.26
N THR A 296 5.02 -19.99 -5.85
CA THR A 296 3.90 -20.70 -6.47
C THR A 296 3.63 -20.19 -7.89
N ALA A 297 3.61 -18.86 -8.08
CA ALA A 297 3.40 -18.26 -9.39
C ALA A 297 4.52 -18.63 -10.38
N ILE A 298 5.77 -18.69 -9.92
CA ILE A 298 6.92 -19.20 -10.68
C ILE A 298 6.65 -20.66 -11.10
N GLU A 299 6.21 -21.52 -10.18
CA GLU A 299 5.88 -22.91 -10.50
C GLU A 299 4.88 -23.04 -11.66
N GLU A 300 3.87 -22.18 -11.65
CA GLU A 300 2.75 -22.22 -12.57
C GLU A 300 3.04 -21.58 -13.94
N SER A 301 4.06 -20.73 -14.06
CA SER A 301 4.23 -19.87 -15.24
C SER A 301 5.64 -19.75 -15.80
N TRP A 302 6.66 -20.24 -15.10
CA TRP A 302 8.08 -19.97 -15.41
C TRP A 302 8.69 -21.08 -16.29
N PHE A 303 8.19 -21.20 -17.53
CA PHE A 303 8.59 -22.21 -18.53
C PHE A 303 9.43 -21.65 -19.68
#